data_AF-A0A5J4DTD2-F1
#
_entry.id   AF-A0A5J4DTD2-F1
#
_cell.length_a   1.000
_cell.length_b   1.000
_cell.length_c   1.000
_cell.angle_alpha   90.00
_cell.angle_beta   90.00
_cell.angle_gamma   90.00
#
_symmetry.space_group_name_H-M   'P 1'
#
loop_
_entity.id
_entity.type
_entity.pdbx_description
1 polymer ?
#
loop_
_entity_poly.entity_id
_entity_poly.type
_entity_poly.pdbx_seq_one_letter_code
_entity_poly.pdbx_strand_id
1 'polypeptide(L)'
;MPAAARKAETEIAENQAQDNYDIMRNHFRVVLEGTNINATSLLTNDYINHFSSIMMLIEMLPIAPDDFMEEIQAWRPLSYQEHLEQSGFREKELAIAAYDHAPRTIRSAFDHVVKSMQELSIHLIGGIRIAMETGQRDDIARLSMEGVPQLRELIDQAAAIVNGETNMHVGNIRSAEPRAEDDSAAQAMVDELFD
;
A
#
# COMPACT_ATOMS: atom_id res chain seq x y z
N MET A 1 15.19 38.02 -23.14
CA MET A 1 15.03 36.74 -23.86
C MET A 1 13.56 36.47 -24.12
N PRO A 2 13.15 36.16 -25.37
CA PRO A 2 11.76 35.94 -25.74
C PRO A 2 11.21 34.64 -25.13
N ALA A 3 9.92 34.64 -24.76
CA ALA A 3 9.25 33.54 -24.05
C ALA A 3 9.27 32.20 -24.82
N ALA A 4 9.33 32.24 -26.16
CA ALA A 4 9.37 31.05 -27.00
C ALA A 4 10.70 30.26 -26.87
N ALA A 5 11.83 30.96 -26.71
CA ALA A 5 13.14 30.31 -26.54
C ALA A 5 13.21 29.57 -25.19
N ARG A 6 12.68 30.17 -24.12
CA ARG A 6 12.61 29.52 -22.80
C ARG A 6 11.73 28.27 -22.82
N LYS A 7 10.59 28.32 -23.52
CA LYS A 7 9.68 27.16 -23.62
C LYS A 7 10.34 25.98 -24.35
N ALA A 8 11.05 26.24 -25.45
CA ALA A 8 11.77 25.20 -26.19
C ALA A 8 12.94 24.60 -25.40
N GLU A 9 13.68 25.42 -24.65
CA GLU A 9 14.76 24.94 -23.76
C GLU A 9 14.21 24.05 -22.62
N THR A 10 13.07 24.44 -22.04
CA THR A 10 12.37 23.63 -21.02
C THR A 10 11.90 22.28 -21.58
N GLU A 11 11.28 22.27 -22.76
CA GLU A 11 10.78 21.05 -23.40
C GLU A 11 11.90 20.07 -23.77
N ILE A 12 13.05 20.57 -24.25
CA ILE A 12 14.23 19.73 -24.53
C ILE A 12 14.79 19.12 -23.23
N ALA A 13 14.91 19.92 -22.17
CA ALA A 13 15.40 19.44 -20.88
C ALA A 13 14.47 18.39 -20.25
N GLU A 14 13.14 18.58 -20.35
CA GLU A 14 12.14 17.62 -19.87
C GLU A 14 12.20 16.29 -20.63
N ASN A 15 12.30 16.34 -21.97
CA ASN A 15 12.43 15.15 -22.80
C ASN A 15 13.72 14.37 -22.50
N GLN A 16 14.86 15.06 -22.37
CA GLN A 16 16.13 14.41 -21.99
C GLN A 16 16.08 13.80 -20.59
N ALA A 17 15.42 14.45 -19.64
CA ALA A 17 15.26 13.90 -18.30
C ALA A 17 14.39 12.63 -18.30
N GLN A 18 13.34 12.61 -19.13
CA GLN A 18 12.47 11.44 -19.30
C GLN A 18 13.22 10.28 -19.96
N ASP A 19 13.98 10.54 -21.02
CA ASP A 19 14.81 9.52 -21.68
C ASP A 19 15.83 8.92 -20.71
N ASN A 20 16.51 9.76 -19.93
CA ASN A 20 17.46 9.31 -18.91
C ASN A 20 16.79 8.45 -17.82
N TYR A 21 15.59 8.84 -17.40
CA TYR A 21 14.81 8.08 -16.42
C TYR A 21 14.44 6.68 -16.96
N ASP A 22 14.01 6.58 -18.22
CA ASP A 22 13.64 5.31 -18.82
C ASP A 22 14.86 4.39 -19.06
N ILE A 23 16.01 4.96 -19.41
CA ILE A 23 17.29 4.22 -19.52
C ILE A 23 17.68 3.63 -18.16
N MET A 24 17.67 4.45 -17.10
CA MET A 24 18.02 3.99 -15.75
C MET A 24 17.05 2.93 -15.25
N ARG A 25 15.75 3.13 -15.45
CA ARG A 25 14.74 2.12 -15.11
C ARG A 25 15.04 0.80 -15.81
N ASN A 26 15.28 0.80 -17.12
CA ASN A 26 15.59 -0.43 -17.86
C ASN A 26 16.88 -1.10 -17.37
N HIS A 27 17.90 -0.32 -17.01
CA HIS A 27 19.12 -0.83 -16.39
C HIS A 27 18.84 -1.58 -15.09
N PHE A 28 18.04 -1.00 -14.18
CA PHE A 28 17.64 -1.67 -12.95
C PHE A 28 16.93 -3.00 -13.23
N ARG A 29 16.01 -3.06 -14.21
CA ARG A 29 15.31 -4.31 -14.52
C ARG A 29 16.26 -5.48 -14.81
N VAL A 30 17.38 -5.20 -15.48
CA VAL A 30 18.40 -6.20 -15.81
C VAL A 30 19.26 -6.54 -14.58
N VAL A 31 19.68 -5.53 -13.82
CA VAL A 31 20.55 -5.73 -12.64
C VAL A 31 19.84 -6.47 -11.50
N LEU A 32 18.51 -6.39 -11.43
CA LEU A 32 17.72 -7.06 -10.39
C LEU A 32 17.46 -8.55 -10.65
N GLU A 33 17.90 -9.09 -11.79
CA GLU A 33 17.78 -10.53 -12.07
C GLU A 33 18.46 -11.36 -10.97
N GLY A 34 17.70 -12.31 -10.39
CA GLY A 34 18.19 -13.17 -9.30
C GLY A 34 18.21 -12.53 -7.91
N THR A 35 17.67 -11.31 -7.75
CA THR A 35 17.50 -10.65 -6.45
C THR A 35 16.09 -10.84 -5.89
N ASN A 36 15.86 -10.51 -4.61
CA ASN A 36 14.54 -10.48 -3.98
C ASN A 36 13.80 -9.14 -4.20
N ILE A 37 14.13 -8.43 -5.28
CA ILE A 37 13.52 -7.16 -5.67
C ILE A 37 12.78 -7.40 -6.99
N ASN A 38 11.53 -6.97 -7.08
CA ASN A 38 10.70 -7.19 -8.24
C ASN A 38 11.13 -6.26 -9.40
N ALA A 39 11.53 -6.85 -10.54
CA ALA A 39 12.04 -6.09 -11.69
C ALA A 39 10.98 -5.24 -12.42
N THR A 40 9.70 -5.38 -12.10
CA THR A 40 8.62 -4.56 -12.68
C THR A 40 8.32 -3.35 -11.81
N SER A 41 8.17 -3.56 -10.50
CA SER A 41 7.85 -2.51 -9.54
C SER A 41 9.09 -1.75 -9.04
N LEU A 42 10.26 -2.39 -9.11
CA LEU A 42 11.52 -1.96 -8.49
C LEU A 42 11.44 -1.86 -6.95
N LEU A 43 10.58 -2.68 -6.34
CA LEU A 43 10.34 -2.75 -4.89
C LEU A 43 10.64 -4.15 -4.34
N THR A 44 10.85 -4.25 -3.02
CA THR A 44 10.94 -5.53 -2.29
C THR A 44 9.88 -5.64 -1.20
N ASN A 45 9.51 -6.88 -0.86
CA ASN A 45 8.57 -7.19 0.22
C ASN A 45 9.21 -7.07 1.62
N ASP A 46 10.53 -6.88 1.72
CA ASP A 46 11.23 -6.76 3.01
C ASP A 46 10.58 -5.72 3.92
N TYR A 47 10.26 -4.54 3.38
CA TYR A 47 9.58 -3.46 4.12
C TYR A 47 8.20 -3.84 4.66
N ILE A 48 7.47 -4.70 3.94
CA ILE A 48 6.12 -5.12 4.37
C ILE A 48 6.21 -5.94 5.66
N ASN A 49 7.32 -6.66 5.87
CA ASN A 49 7.53 -7.42 7.10
C ASN A 49 7.50 -6.53 8.35
N HIS A 50 7.91 -5.26 8.25
CA HIS A 50 7.82 -4.28 9.34
C HIS A 50 6.39 -4.12 9.89
N PHE A 51 5.39 -4.17 8.99
CA PHE A 51 3.98 -4.05 9.33
C PHE A 51 3.37 -5.40 9.70
N SER A 52 3.73 -6.47 8.99
CA SER A 52 3.27 -7.83 9.31
C SER A 52 3.67 -8.24 10.73
N SER A 53 4.90 -7.92 11.16
CA SER A 53 5.35 -8.21 12.53
C SER A 53 4.53 -7.48 13.58
N ILE A 54 4.30 -6.16 13.44
CA ILE A 54 3.53 -5.42 14.44
C ILE A 54 2.05 -5.82 14.43
N MET A 55 1.48 -6.13 13.27
CA MET A 55 0.12 -6.67 13.16
C MET A 55 -0.01 -7.97 13.96
N MET A 56 0.94 -8.89 13.82
CA MET A 56 0.95 -10.15 14.58
C MET A 56 1.03 -9.91 16.10
N LEU A 57 1.83 -8.93 16.55
CA LEU A 57 1.89 -8.59 17.97
C LEU A 57 0.56 -8.03 18.49
N ILE A 58 -0.07 -7.11 17.73
CA ILE A 58 -1.38 -6.55 18.06
C ILE A 58 -2.44 -7.66 18.13
N GLU A 59 -2.43 -8.60 17.19
CA GLU A 59 -3.37 -9.73 17.15
C GLU A 59 -3.25 -10.66 18.39
N MET A 60 -2.05 -10.77 18.97
CA MET A 60 -1.79 -11.62 20.14
C MET A 60 -2.10 -10.97 21.49
N LEU A 61 -2.14 -9.63 21.56
CA LEU A 61 -2.34 -8.89 22.80
C LEU A 61 -3.62 -9.24 23.59
N PRO A 62 -4.79 -9.48 22.96
CA PRO A 62 -5.99 -9.84 23.71
C PRO A 62 -5.85 -11.17 24.46
N ILE A 63 -4.96 -12.05 23.97
CA ILE A 63 -4.68 -13.37 24.55
C ILE A 63 -3.60 -13.26 25.63
N ALA A 64 -2.53 -12.53 25.34
CA ALA A 64 -1.37 -12.36 26.22
C ALA A 64 -1.00 -10.86 26.31
N PRO A 65 -1.73 -10.06 27.12
CA PRO A 65 -1.59 -8.61 27.12
C PRO A 65 -0.27 -8.13 27.74
N ASP A 66 0.31 -8.90 28.65
CA ASP A 66 1.55 -8.51 29.31
C ASP A 66 2.80 -8.90 28.49
N ASP A 67 2.62 -9.76 27.47
CA ASP A 67 3.68 -10.20 26.57
C ASP A 67 3.83 -9.20 25.39
N PHE A 68 5.04 -9.09 24.83
CA PHE A 68 5.37 -8.23 23.68
C PHE A 68 5.29 -6.72 23.89
N MET A 69 5.17 -6.31 25.15
CA MET A 69 5.00 -4.91 25.50
C MET A 69 6.18 -4.04 25.12
N GLU A 70 7.40 -4.53 25.32
CA GLU A 70 8.60 -3.79 24.98
C GLU A 70 8.68 -3.55 23.47
N GLU A 71 8.29 -4.54 22.67
CA GLU A 71 8.30 -4.51 21.22
C GLU A 71 7.25 -3.52 20.67
N ILE A 72 6.03 -3.53 21.20
CA ILE A 72 4.98 -2.56 20.83
C ILE A 72 5.36 -1.14 21.29
N GLN A 73 6.04 -1.03 22.43
CA GLN A 73 6.53 0.25 22.95
C GLN A 73 7.71 0.80 22.12
N ALA A 74 8.55 -0.07 21.60
CA ALA A 74 9.69 0.25 20.76
C ALA A 74 9.30 0.51 19.29
N TRP A 75 8.19 -0.07 18.81
CA TRP A 75 7.79 0.06 17.41
C TRP A 75 7.59 1.52 17.00
N ARG A 76 8.17 1.90 15.85
CA ARG A 76 8.01 3.22 15.25
C ARG A 76 7.76 3.07 13.74
N PRO A 77 7.02 4.00 13.13
CA PRO A 77 6.94 4.06 11.68
C PRO A 77 8.33 4.37 11.12
N LEU A 78 8.74 3.65 10.08
CA LEU A 78 9.95 3.89 9.31
C LEU A 78 9.53 4.10 7.85
N SER A 79 10.21 4.98 7.12
CA SER A 79 10.12 5.00 5.67
C SER A 79 10.68 3.71 5.05
N TYR A 80 10.38 3.48 3.77
CA TYR A 80 10.90 2.33 3.03
C TYR A 80 12.43 2.27 3.07
N GLN A 81 13.12 3.41 2.82
CA GLN A 81 14.57 3.48 2.87
C GLN A 81 15.12 3.28 4.29
N GLU A 82 14.55 3.95 5.30
CA GLU A 82 15.02 3.80 6.69
C GLU A 82 14.92 2.36 7.19
N HIS A 83 13.85 1.65 6.82
CA HIS A 83 13.71 0.24 7.15
C HIS A 83 14.80 -0.59 6.49
N LEU A 84 15.02 -0.44 5.18
CA LEU A 84 16.04 -1.20 4.45
C LEU A 84 17.45 -0.94 4.98
N GLU A 85 17.76 0.30 5.37
CA GLU A 85 19.05 0.64 5.97
C GLU A 85 19.30 -0.14 7.29
N GLN A 86 18.23 -0.30 8.08
CA GLN A 86 18.24 -0.97 9.38
C GLN A 86 18.03 -2.49 9.29
N SER A 87 17.46 -3.00 8.19
CA SER A 87 17.16 -4.42 8.04
C SER A 87 18.41 -5.23 7.66
N GLY A 88 18.29 -6.56 7.81
CA GLY A 88 19.29 -7.52 7.37
C GLY A 88 19.22 -7.82 5.86
N PHE A 89 18.46 -7.05 5.08
CA PHE A 89 18.24 -7.31 3.66
C PHE A 89 19.53 -7.14 2.86
N ARG A 90 19.92 -8.21 2.15
CA ARG A 90 21.24 -8.32 1.51
C ARG A 90 21.44 -7.30 0.39
N GLU A 91 20.39 -6.98 -0.36
CA GLU A 91 20.43 -6.04 -1.50
C GLU A 91 19.88 -4.65 -1.15
N LYS A 92 20.01 -4.19 0.10
CA LYS A 92 19.36 -2.94 0.57
C LYS A 92 19.78 -1.69 -0.20
N GLU A 93 21.07 -1.51 -0.51
CA GLU A 93 21.53 -0.33 -1.27
C GLU A 93 20.97 -0.34 -2.70
N LEU A 94 20.87 -1.52 -3.30
CA LEU A 94 20.28 -1.70 -4.63
C LEU A 94 18.76 -1.45 -4.61
N ALA A 95 18.06 -1.94 -3.59
CA ALA A 95 16.62 -1.71 -3.42
C ALA A 95 16.29 -0.23 -3.20
N ILE A 96 17.10 0.49 -2.42
CA ILE A 96 16.95 1.94 -2.20
C ILE A 96 17.15 2.69 -3.52
N ALA A 97 18.21 2.39 -4.27
CA ALA A 97 18.49 3.04 -5.56
C ALA A 97 17.41 2.72 -6.63
N ALA A 98 16.93 1.48 -6.65
CA ALA A 98 15.89 1.03 -7.58
C ALA A 98 14.54 1.70 -7.28
N TYR A 99 14.20 1.88 -6.00
CA TYR A 99 12.98 2.57 -5.58
C TYR A 99 12.89 4.00 -6.09
N ASP A 100 14.01 4.74 -6.15
CA ASP A 100 14.01 6.09 -6.71
C ASP A 100 13.70 6.15 -8.21
N HIS A 101 13.89 5.03 -8.90
CA HIS A 101 13.58 4.86 -10.33
C HIS A 101 12.32 4.02 -10.56
N ALA A 102 11.60 3.63 -9.49
CA ALA A 102 10.34 2.91 -9.59
C ALA A 102 9.33 3.72 -10.40
N PRO A 103 8.47 3.07 -11.22
CA PRO A 103 7.48 3.78 -12.03
C PRO A 103 6.62 4.69 -11.16
N ARG A 104 6.47 5.97 -11.55
CA ARG A 104 5.76 6.97 -10.73
C ARG A 104 4.37 6.50 -10.28
N THR A 105 3.63 5.79 -11.12
CA THR A 105 2.31 5.24 -10.79
C THR A 105 2.38 4.17 -9.69
N ILE A 106 3.37 3.27 -9.77
CA ILE A 106 3.61 2.22 -8.77
C ILE A 106 4.09 2.84 -7.46
N ARG A 107 5.11 3.71 -7.53
CA ARG A 107 5.66 4.39 -6.35
C ARG A 107 4.60 5.20 -5.63
N SER A 108 3.82 6.00 -6.36
CA SER A 108 2.71 6.76 -5.77
C SER A 108 1.69 5.84 -5.11
N ALA A 109 1.21 4.79 -5.80
CA ALA A 109 0.24 3.87 -5.21
C ALA A 109 0.79 3.19 -3.94
N PHE A 110 2.05 2.75 -3.97
CA PHE A 110 2.73 2.17 -2.82
C PHE A 110 2.82 3.15 -1.65
N ASP A 111 3.31 4.37 -1.89
CA ASP A 111 3.49 5.40 -0.86
C ASP A 111 2.16 5.79 -0.20
N HIS A 112 1.05 5.80 -0.96
CA HIS A 112 -0.28 6.02 -0.42
C HIS A 112 -0.72 4.89 0.53
N VAL A 113 -0.54 3.62 0.14
CA VAL A 113 -0.87 2.47 1.00
C VAL A 113 0.01 2.45 2.25
N VAL A 114 1.31 2.72 2.10
CA VAL A 114 2.27 2.82 3.21
C VAL A 114 1.85 3.90 4.20
N LYS A 115 1.45 5.08 3.72
CA LYS A 115 0.95 6.14 4.59
C LYS A 115 -0.27 5.69 5.40
N SER A 116 -1.23 5.04 4.75
CA SER A 116 -2.41 4.48 5.44
C SER A 116 -2.03 3.42 6.48
N MET A 117 -1.07 2.53 6.17
CA MET A 117 -0.56 1.53 7.12
C MET A 117 0.11 2.19 8.32
N GLN A 118 0.93 3.23 8.11
CA GLN A 118 1.59 3.96 9.18
C GLN A 118 0.57 4.67 10.08
N GLU A 119 -0.38 5.40 9.51
CA GLU A 119 -1.41 6.11 10.25
C GLU A 119 -2.26 5.16 11.11
N LEU A 120 -2.71 4.04 10.53
CA LEU A 120 -3.45 3.02 11.25
C LEU A 120 -2.61 2.37 12.36
N SER A 121 -1.35 2.00 12.08
CA SER A 121 -0.47 1.39 13.07
C SER A 121 -0.21 2.33 14.25
N ILE A 122 0.05 3.61 13.98
CA ILE A 122 0.23 4.63 15.03
C ILE A 122 -1.04 4.76 15.87
N HIS A 123 -2.22 4.80 15.24
CA HIS A 123 -3.49 4.89 15.94
C HIS A 123 -3.73 3.67 16.85
N LEU A 124 -3.55 2.46 16.34
CA LEU A 124 -3.73 1.22 17.10
C LEU A 124 -2.76 1.14 18.28
N ILE A 125 -1.46 1.34 18.03
CA ILE A 125 -0.44 1.29 19.07
C ILE A 125 -0.67 2.37 20.13
N GLY A 126 -1.07 3.57 19.73
CA GLY A 126 -1.42 4.64 20.66
C GLY A 126 -2.61 4.29 21.56
N GLY A 127 -3.68 3.75 20.96
CA GLY A 127 -4.86 3.29 21.71
C GLY A 127 -4.54 2.14 22.67
N ILE A 128 -3.74 1.17 22.21
CA ILE A 128 -3.29 0.03 23.02
C ILE A 128 -2.49 0.50 24.24
N ARG A 129 -1.55 1.44 24.05
CA ARG A 129 -0.78 2.02 25.17
C ARG A 129 -1.68 2.65 26.22
N ILE A 130 -2.65 3.47 25.80
CA ILE A 130 -3.59 4.12 26.72
C ILE A 130 -4.43 3.06 27.46
N ALA A 131 -4.94 2.06 26.74
CA ALA A 131 -5.73 0.98 27.32
C ALA A 131 -4.93 0.21 28.38
N MET A 132 -3.64 0.01 28.16
CA MET A 132 -2.75 -0.69 29.10
C MET A 132 -2.43 0.15 30.33
N GLU A 133 -2.08 1.42 30.14
CA GLU A 133 -1.81 2.36 31.24
C GLU A 133 -3.03 2.56 32.16
N THR A 134 -4.24 2.45 31.59
CA THR A 134 -5.50 2.63 32.31
C THR A 134 -6.16 1.31 32.76
N GLY A 135 -5.57 0.16 32.43
CA GLY A 135 -6.10 -1.16 32.78
C GLY A 135 -7.37 -1.58 32.01
N GLN A 136 -7.71 -0.90 30.91
CA GLN A 136 -8.89 -1.16 30.09
C GLN A 136 -8.64 -2.30 29.09
N ARG A 137 -8.55 -3.54 29.59
CA ARG A 137 -8.26 -4.73 28.74
C ARG A 137 -9.28 -4.95 27.61
N ASP A 138 -10.54 -4.59 27.81
CA ASP A 138 -11.58 -4.71 26.78
C ASP A 138 -11.30 -3.81 25.56
N ASP A 139 -10.65 -2.65 25.76
CA ASP A 139 -10.26 -1.77 24.67
C ASP A 139 -9.15 -2.37 23.82
N ILE A 140 -8.21 -3.12 24.41
CA ILE A 140 -7.15 -3.82 23.68
C ILE A 140 -7.77 -4.85 22.73
N ALA A 141 -8.74 -5.64 23.23
CA ALA A 141 -9.47 -6.62 22.43
C ALA A 141 -10.24 -5.95 21.28
N ARG A 142 -10.95 -4.85 21.56
CA ARG A 142 -11.70 -4.10 20.56
C ARG A 142 -10.80 -3.51 19.48
N LEU A 143 -9.73 -2.81 19.87
CA LEU A 143 -8.76 -2.21 18.94
C LEU A 143 -8.10 -3.26 18.05
N SER A 144 -7.74 -4.41 18.62
CA SER A 144 -7.14 -5.51 17.85
C SER A 144 -8.14 -6.11 16.86
N MET A 145 -9.37 -6.39 17.30
CA MET A 145 -10.43 -6.95 16.46
C MET A 145 -10.82 -6.04 15.29
N GLU A 146 -10.86 -4.72 15.52
CA GLU A 146 -11.19 -3.73 14.49
C GLU A 146 -10.00 -3.42 13.57
N GLY A 147 -8.79 -3.30 14.14
CA GLY A 147 -7.60 -2.82 13.46
C GLY A 147 -6.86 -3.86 12.65
N VAL A 148 -6.75 -5.11 13.14
CA VAL A 148 -5.97 -6.17 12.48
C VAL A 148 -6.51 -6.49 11.08
N PRO A 149 -7.84 -6.64 10.85
CA PRO A 149 -8.35 -6.88 9.49
C PRO A 149 -8.02 -5.74 8.52
N GLN A 150 -8.13 -4.48 8.96
CA GLN A 150 -7.81 -3.31 8.14
C GLN A 150 -6.32 -3.24 7.80
N LEU A 151 -5.46 -3.51 8.80
CA LEU A 151 -4.01 -3.53 8.59
C LEU A 151 -3.59 -4.67 7.66
N ARG A 152 -4.22 -5.84 7.77
CA ARG A 152 -4.01 -6.98 6.87
C ARG A 152 -4.38 -6.64 5.43
N GLU A 153 -5.53 -5.99 5.22
CA GLU A 153 -5.95 -5.57 3.88
C GLU A 153 -4.93 -4.60 3.25
N LEU A 154 -4.43 -3.64 4.02
CA LEU A 154 -3.41 -2.71 3.53
C LEU A 154 -2.06 -3.39 3.27
N ILE A 155 -1.66 -4.37 4.09
CA ILE A 155 -0.47 -5.20 3.88
C ILE A 155 -0.59 -5.98 2.56
N ASP A 156 -1.74 -6.62 2.33
CA ASP A 156 -2.01 -7.38 1.10
C ASP A 156 -2.00 -6.46 -0.13
N GLN A 157 -2.59 -5.27 -0.03
CA GLN A 157 -2.53 -4.24 -1.09
C GLN A 157 -1.09 -3.80 -1.39
N ALA A 158 -0.28 -3.54 -0.36
CA ALA A 158 1.12 -3.18 -0.53
C ALA A 158 1.91 -4.31 -1.21
N ALA A 159 1.67 -5.56 -0.79
CA ALA A 159 2.34 -6.74 -1.36
C ALA A 159 1.98 -6.95 -2.83
N ALA A 160 0.72 -6.75 -3.20
CA ALA A 160 0.28 -6.79 -4.60
C ALA A 160 1.01 -5.72 -5.45
N ILE A 161 1.13 -4.49 -4.95
CA ILE A 161 1.85 -3.40 -5.63
C ILE A 161 3.35 -3.76 -5.80
N VAL A 162 3.99 -4.27 -4.75
CA VAL A 162 5.38 -4.73 -4.79
C VAL A 162 5.57 -5.84 -5.81
N ASN A 163 4.63 -6.78 -5.92
CA ASN A 163 4.70 -7.87 -6.89
C ASN A 163 4.37 -7.42 -8.34
N GLY A 164 3.96 -6.17 -8.55
CA GLY A 164 3.58 -5.63 -9.85
C GLY A 164 2.14 -5.99 -10.26
N GLU A 165 1.34 -6.51 -9.33
CA GLU A 165 -0.07 -6.81 -9.49
C GLU A 165 -0.88 -5.53 -9.23
N THR A 166 -0.76 -4.52 -10.09
CA THR A 166 -1.64 -3.36 -10.02
C THR A 166 -3.01 -3.71 -10.58
N ASN A 167 -3.80 -4.48 -9.83
CA ASN A 167 -5.24 -4.53 -10.06
C ASN A 167 -5.85 -3.26 -9.45
N MET A 168 -5.69 -2.12 -10.14
CA MET A 168 -6.37 -0.89 -9.77
C MET A 168 -7.87 -1.06 -10.00
N HIS A 169 -8.57 -1.75 -9.10
CA HIS A 169 -9.98 -1.50 -8.85
C HIS A 169 -10.07 -0.14 -8.15
N VAL A 170 -9.90 0.93 -8.93
CA VAL A 170 -10.48 2.23 -8.55
C VAL A 170 -11.94 1.94 -8.35
N GLY A 171 -12.40 1.98 -7.10
CA GLY A 171 -13.78 1.77 -6.72
C GLY A 171 -14.65 2.64 -7.60
N ASN A 172 -15.32 2.00 -8.56
CA ASN A 172 -16.41 2.58 -9.33
C ASN A 172 -17.53 2.79 -8.33
N ILE A 173 -17.49 3.92 -7.61
CA ILE A 173 -18.64 4.41 -6.85
C ILE A 173 -19.73 4.58 -7.90
N ARG A 174 -20.64 3.61 -7.88
CA ARG A 174 -21.93 3.55 -8.56
C ARG A 174 -22.35 4.92 -9.10
N SER A 175 -22.17 5.12 -10.40
CA SER A 175 -23.15 5.88 -11.16
C SER A 175 -24.47 5.12 -11.00
N ALA A 176 -25.24 5.50 -9.98
CA ALA A 176 -26.63 5.12 -9.89
C ALA A 176 -27.32 5.73 -11.12
N GLU A 177 -27.43 4.94 -12.18
CA GLU A 177 -28.36 5.24 -13.26
C GLU A 177 -29.76 5.35 -12.62
N PRO A 178 -30.51 6.42 -12.89
CA PRO A 178 -31.87 6.50 -12.42
C PRO A 178 -32.67 5.39 -13.13
N ARG A 179 -33.21 4.45 -12.36
CA ARG A 179 -34.28 3.57 -12.83
C ARG A 179 -35.43 4.47 -13.30
N ALA A 180 -35.59 4.58 -14.61
CA ALA A 180 -36.86 4.96 -15.18
C ALA A 180 -37.83 3.82 -14.89
N GLU A 181 -38.76 4.07 -13.98
CA GLU A 181 -40.03 3.36 -13.94
C GLU A 181 -40.71 3.61 -15.29
N ASP A 182 -40.88 2.55 -16.08
CA ASP A 182 -42.01 2.49 -17.01
C ASP A 182 -42.69 1.14 -16.85
N ASP A 183 -43.96 1.27 -16.50
CA ASP A 183 -44.89 0.25 -16.08
C ASP A 183 -45.57 -0.32 -17.33
N SER A 184 -46.16 -1.52 -17.22
CA SER A 184 -47.14 -2.05 -18.18
C SER A 184 -46.65 -2.49 -19.58
N ALA A 185 -46.09 -3.71 -19.70
CA ALA A 185 -46.22 -4.53 -20.94
C ALA A 185 -45.79 -6.00 -20.85
N ALA A 186 -45.06 -6.46 -19.83
CA ALA A 186 -44.36 -7.75 -19.90
C ALA A 186 -44.89 -8.88 -18.99
N GLN A 187 -46.12 -8.76 -18.46
CA GLN A 187 -46.73 -9.82 -17.63
C GLN A 187 -47.99 -10.45 -18.23
N ALA A 188 -48.39 -10.08 -19.44
CA ALA A 188 -49.57 -10.63 -20.12
C ALA A 188 -49.26 -11.77 -21.12
N MET A 189 -48.02 -12.24 -21.23
CA MET A 189 -47.61 -13.24 -22.25
C MET A 189 -47.16 -14.59 -21.71
N VAL A 190 -47.22 -14.83 -20.39
CA VAL A 190 -46.80 -16.12 -19.81
C VAL A 190 -47.97 -17.10 -19.64
N ASP A 191 -49.22 -16.62 -19.59
CA ASP A 191 -50.41 -17.48 -19.44
C ASP A 191 -50.94 -18.06 -20.77
N GLU A 192 -50.40 -17.67 -21.92
CA GLU A 192 -50.83 -18.16 -23.26
C GLU A 192 -49.94 -19.31 -23.79
N LEU A 193 -48.97 -19.79 -23.00
CA LEU A 193 -48.02 -20.84 -23.39
C LEU A 193 -48.35 -22.23 -22.79
N PHE A 194 -49.43 -22.38 -22.02
CA PHE A 194 -49.77 -23.64 -21.34
C PHE A 194 -51.26 -24.02 -21.33
N ASP A 195 -52.08 -23.50 -22.26
CA ASP A 195 -53.43 -24.03 -22.58
C ASP A 195 -53.56 -24.37 -24.08
#